data_AF-A0A2E9QJB3-F1
#
_entry.id   AF-A0A2E9QJB3-F1
#
_cell.length_a   1.000
_cell.length_b   1.000
_cell.length_c   1.000
_cell.angle_alpha   90.00
_cell.angle_beta   90.00
_cell.angle_gamma   90.00
#
_symmetry.space_group_name_H-M   'P 1'
#
loop_
_entity.id
_entity.type
_entity.pdbx_description
1 polymer ?
#
loop_
_entity_poly.entity_id
_entity_poly.type
_entity_poly.pdbx_seq_one_letter_code
_entity_poly.pdbx_strand_id
1 'polypeptide(L)'
;MGVNVNTSSTPAKVTVSTGASRVVTTTTSQSQVATSNTVDNLSGIDTSGVQNGYTLVYDASTGNWEATAPSSQDITSIDGGTF
;
A
#
# COMPACT_ATOMS: atom_id res chain seq x y z
N MET A 1 -13.36 -61.03 -50.67
CA MET A 1 -13.31 -61.23 -49.21
C MET A 1 -13.39 -59.86 -48.55
N GLY A 2 -14.41 -59.61 -47.73
CA GLY A 2 -14.50 -58.36 -46.95
C GLY A 2 -13.97 -58.59 -45.54
N VAL A 3 -13.11 -57.70 -45.06
CA VAL A 3 -12.69 -57.68 -43.64
C VAL A 3 -13.74 -56.92 -42.83
N ASN A 4 -14.16 -57.51 -41.71
CA ASN A 4 -15.10 -56.86 -40.80
C ASN A 4 -14.31 -56.07 -39.75
N VAL A 5 -14.57 -54.77 -39.64
CA VAL A 5 -13.93 -53.90 -38.66
C VAL A 5 -14.96 -53.56 -37.60
N ASN A 6 -14.79 -54.11 -36.39
CA ASN A 6 -15.68 -53.83 -35.28
C ASN A 6 -15.12 -52.65 -34.48
N THR A 7 -15.57 -51.43 -34.78
CA THR A 7 -15.19 -50.24 -34.01
C THR A 7 -16.22 -49.98 -32.92
N SER A 8 -15.86 -50.26 -31.66
CA SER A 8 -16.64 -49.83 -30.50
C SER A 8 -16.69 -48.30 -30.49
N SER A 9 -17.87 -47.73 -30.66
CA SER A 9 -18.11 -46.28 -30.80
C SER A 9 -18.11 -45.53 -29.46
N THR A 10 -17.69 -46.16 -28.36
CA THR A 10 -17.73 -45.54 -27.04
C THR A 10 -16.42 -44.78 -26.76
N PRO A 11 -16.43 -43.44 -26.66
CA PRO A 11 -15.23 -42.69 -26.32
C PRO A 11 -14.79 -43.04 -24.90
N ALA A 12 -13.52 -43.42 -24.72
CA ALA A 12 -12.96 -43.63 -23.40
C ALA A 12 -12.86 -42.28 -22.65
N LYS A 13 -13.50 -42.18 -21.48
CA LYS A 13 -13.40 -41.00 -20.62
C LYS A 13 -12.02 -40.95 -19.97
N VAL A 14 -11.16 -40.04 -20.44
CA VAL A 14 -9.88 -39.73 -19.80
C VAL A 14 -10.13 -38.71 -18.70
N THR A 15 -9.81 -39.05 -17.45
CA THR A 15 -9.92 -38.13 -16.31
C THR A 15 -8.51 -37.76 -15.85
N VAL A 16 -8.18 -36.46 -15.91
CA VAL A 16 -6.92 -35.92 -15.39
C VAL A 16 -7.19 -35.19 -14.08
N SER A 17 -6.46 -35.54 -13.03
CA SER A 17 -6.45 -34.81 -11.76
C SER A 17 -5.59 -33.56 -11.96
N THR A 18 -6.22 -32.41 -12.19
CA THR A 18 -5.51 -31.14 -12.08
C THR A 18 -5.39 -30.84 -10.60
N GLY A 19 -4.19 -31.05 -10.02
CA GLY A 19 -3.88 -30.72 -8.64
C GLY A 19 -4.33 -29.30 -8.27
N ALA A 20 -4.63 -29.09 -6.98
CA ALA A 20 -5.31 -27.93 -6.43
C ALA A 20 -4.97 -26.60 -7.12
N SER A 21 -6.01 -25.84 -7.47
CA SER A 21 -5.89 -24.49 -8.03
C SER A 21 -5.07 -23.62 -7.08
N ARG A 22 -3.87 -23.20 -7.50
CA ARG A 22 -3.04 -22.28 -6.72
C ARG A 22 -3.69 -20.90 -6.78
N VAL A 23 -4.37 -20.51 -5.71
CA VAL A 23 -4.83 -19.13 -5.53
C VAL A 23 -3.61 -18.26 -5.26
N VAL A 24 -3.22 -17.44 -6.23
CA VAL A 24 -2.17 -16.43 -6.05
C VAL A 24 -2.86 -15.17 -5.53
N THR A 25 -2.68 -14.87 -4.24
CA THR A 25 -3.12 -13.60 -3.67
C THR A 25 -2.02 -12.57 -3.88
N THR A 26 -2.22 -11.65 -4.82
CA THR A 26 -1.41 -10.44 -4.94
C THR A 26 -1.98 -9.35 -4.04
N THR A 27 -1.30 -9.04 -2.94
CA THR A 27 -1.57 -7.84 -2.14
C THR A 27 -0.89 -6.65 -2.80
N THR A 28 -1.64 -5.85 -3.55
CA THR A 28 -1.18 -4.56 -4.02
C THR A 28 -1.23 -3.58 -2.86
N SER A 29 -0.09 -3.27 -2.24
CA SER A 29 0.01 -2.16 -1.28
C SER A 29 0.02 -0.86 -2.09
N GLN A 30 -1.15 -0.34 -2.43
CA GLN A 30 -1.24 0.95 -3.12
C GLN A 30 -0.78 2.06 -2.17
N SER A 31 0.10 2.94 -2.64
CA SER A 31 0.37 4.21 -1.97
C SER A 31 -0.95 4.96 -1.88
N GLN A 32 -1.44 5.22 -0.68
CA GLN A 32 -2.67 5.99 -0.50
C GLN A 32 -2.42 7.39 -1.07
N VAL A 33 -3.23 7.79 -2.05
CA VAL A 33 -3.30 9.18 -2.45
C VAL A 33 -4.00 9.90 -1.31
N ALA A 34 -3.24 10.67 -0.53
CA ALA A 34 -3.82 11.53 0.48
C ALA A 34 -4.64 12.62 -0.25
N THR A 35 -5.96 12.49 -0.24
CA THR A 35 -6.90 13.54 -0.66
C THR A 35 -7.02 14.66 0.37
N SER A 36 -6.14 14.69 1.37
CA SER A 36 -6.22 15.63 2.47
C SER A 36 -5.79 17.03 2.01
N ASN A 37 -6.74 17.96 2.05
CA ASN A 37 -6.46 19.39 1.84
C ASN A 37 -5.93 20.07 3.11
N THR A 38 -5.80 19.33 4.22
CA THR A 38 -5.25 19.83 5.49
C THR A 38 -4.22 18.85 6.05
N VAL A 39 -3.26 19.34 6.82
CA VAL A 39 -2.22 18.50 7.42
C VAL A 39 -2.82 17.54 8.47
N ASP A 40 -3.95 17.91 9.08
CA ASP A 40 -4.57 17.17 10.20
C ASP A 40 -5.12 15.79 9.81
N ASN A 41 -5.43 15.51 8.54
CA ASN A 41 -5.89 14.16 8.12
C ASN A 41 -4.74 13.26 7.64
N LEU A 42 -3.48 13.67 7.81
CA LEU A 42 -2.34 12.81 7.55
C LEU A 42 -2.06 11.93 8.78
N SER A 43 -1.90 10.63 8.55
CA SER A 43 -1.49 9.71 9.62
C SER A 43 -0.08 10.04 10.09
N GLY A 44 0.15 10.00 11.40
CA GLY A 44 1.45 10.26 12.00
C GLY A 44 1.81 11.75 12.13
N ILE A 45 0.84 12.65 11.99
CA ILE A 45 0.97 14.06 12.36
C ILE A 45 0.04 14.34 13.55
N ASP A 46 0.57 14.96 14.60
CA ASP A 46 -0.23 15.52 15.69
C ASP A 46 -0.33 17.03 15.54
N THR A 47 -1.55 17.52 15.32
CA THR A 47 -1.82 18.95 15.13
C THR A 47 -2.46 19.63 16.34
N SER A 48 -2.57 18.94 17.49
CA SER A 48 -3.17 19.49 18.71
C SER A 48 -2.45 20.73 19.26
N GLY A 49 -1.14 20.86 19.00
CA GLY A 49 -0.28 21.96 19.50
C GLY A 49 0.13 23.00 18.46
N VAL A 50 -0.45 23.01 17.24
CA VAL A 50 0.03 23.88 16.15
C VAL A 50 -0.20 25.37 16.44
N GLN A 51 0.83 26.17 16.18
CA GLN A 51 0.80 27.63 16.30
C GLN A 51 1.65 28.24 15.18
N ASN A 52 1.34 29.48 14.80
CA ASN A 52 2.17 30.21 13.83
C ASN A 52 3.60 30.36 14.34
N GLY A 53 4.58 30.02 13.51
CA GLY A 53 6.01 30.07 13.85
C GLY A 53 6.58 28.78 14.45
N TYR A 54 5.77 27.74 14.64
CA TYR A 54 6.24 26.43 15.11
C TYR A 54 6.62 25.54 13.93
N THR A 55 7.47 24.55 14.20
CA THR A 55 7.87 23.53 13.23
C THR A 55 7.34 22.16 13.65
N LEU A 56 7.04 21.29 12.68
CA LEU A 56 6.74 19.89 12.96
C LEU A 56 8.06 19.11 13.09
N VAL A 57 8.27 18.45 14.23
CA VAL A 57 9.46 17.65 14.54
C VAL A 57 9.04 16.23 14.89
N TYR A 58 9.74 15.23 14.35
CA TYR A 58 9.44 13.83 14.62
C TYR A 58 9.82 13.44 16.05
N ASP A 59 8.87 12.92 16.81
CA ASP A 59 9.08 12.30 18.11
C ASP A 59 9.03 10.77 17.96
N ALA A 60 10.15 10.11 18.25
CA ALA A 60 10.27 8.66 18.18
C ALA A 60 9.50 7.91 19.29
N SER A 61 9.14 8.59 20.38
CA SER A 61 8.39 8.01 21.50
C SER A 61 6.90 7.87 21.19
N THR A 62 6.32 8.83 20.48
CA THR A 62 4.92 8.82 20.04
C THR A 62 4.76 8.29 18.61
N GLY A 63 5.85 8.31 17.82
CA GLY A 63 5.85 7.93 16.42
C GLY A 63 5.21 8.98 15.51
N ASN A 64 4.98 10.20 16.02
CA ASN A 64 4.29 11.28 15.32
C ASN A 64 5.23 12.45 15.03
N TRP A 65 4.87 13.27 14.06
CA TRP A 65 5.39 14.62 13.91
C TRP A 65 4.57 15.59 14.75
N GLU A 66 5.22 16.29 15.67
CA GLU A 66 4.58 17.14 16.67
C GLU A 66 5.03 18.60 16.55
N ALA A 67 4.11 19.52 16.88
CA ALA A 67 4.40 20.95 16.87
C ALA A 67 5.41 21.31 17.97
N THR A 68 6.58 21.80 17.57
CA THR A 68 7.66 22.21 18.45
C THR A 68 7.95 23.69 18.26
N ALA A 69 8.10 24.41 19.37
CA ALA A 69 8.49 25.82 19.35
C ALA A 69 9.86 25.98 18.68
N PRO A 70 10.09 27.05 17.91
CA PRO A 70 11.41 27.31 17.37
C PRO A 70 12.40 27.47 18.53
N SER A 71 13.55 26.80 18.45
CA SER A 71 14.69 27.21 19.28
C SER A 71 14.96 28.69 19.01
N SER A 72 15.38 29.46 20.02
CA SER A 72 15.49 30.95 20.06
C SER A 72 16.27 31.66 18.92
N GLN A 73 16.62 30.95 17.86
CA GLN A 73 17.09 31.48 16.59
C GLN A 73 15.89 31.89 15.73
N ASP A 74 15.90 33.13 15.24
CA ASP A 74 14.99 33.56 14.19
C ASP A 74 15.11 32.57 13.02
N ILE A 75 13.99 31.94 12.64
CA ILE A 75 13.96 31.12 11.43
C ILE A 75 14.03 32.08 10.23
N THR A 76 15.24 32.38 9.78
CA THR A 76 15.49 33.32 8.68
C THR A 76 15.29 32.69 7.30
N SER A 77 15.22 31.36 7.23
CA SER A 77 15.03 30.61 5.99
C SER A 77 14.48 29.21 6.30
N ILE A 78 13.46 28.79 5.53
CA ILE A 78 12.98 27.41 5.46
C ILE A 78 13.19 26.99 4.00
N ASP A 79 14.20 26.15 3.76
CA ASP A 79 14.39 25.54 2.45
C ASP A 79 13.54 24.27 2.39
N GLY A 80 12.42 24.32 1.67
CA GLY A 80 11.51 23.20 1.43
C GLY A 80 12.08 22.21 0.42
N GLY A 81 13.31 21.75 0.66
CA GLY A 81 14.09 20.96 -0.28
C GLY A 81 13.32 19.76 -0.82
N THR A 82 13.07 19.76 -2.14
CA THR A 82 12.62 18.60 -2.89
C THR A 82 13.84 17.72 -3.17
N PHE A 83 13.88 16.52 -2.60
CA PHE A 83 14.80 15.44 -2.99
C PHE A 83 14.12 14.47 -3.95
#